data_AF-A0A6G1RIQ8-F1
#
_entry.id   AF-A0A6G1RIQ8-F1
#
_cell.length_a   1.000
_cell.length_b   1.000
_cell.length_c   1.000
_cell.angle_alpha   90.00
_cell.angle_beta   90.00
_cell.angle_gamma   90.00
#
_symmetry.space_group_name_H-M   'P 1'
#
loop_
_entity.id
_entity.type
_entity.pdbx_description
1 polymer ?
#
loop_
_entity_poly.entity_id
_entity_poly.type
_entity_poly.pdbx_seq_one_letter_code
_entity_poly.pdbx_strand_id
1 'polypeptide(L)'
;NVPCLKNFVEMLYQTTFELSSRKKHSLALYPLITCLLCVSQKQFFLNNWHVFLQNCLSHLKMPSNNSIRKQIETLQNKDPKMSRVALESLYRLLWVYVIRIKCESNTVTQSRLMSIVSALFPKGSRSVVPRDTPLNIFVKIIQFIAQERLDFAMKEIIFDLLSVGKSPKTFTINPERMNIGLRVFLVIADSLQQKDGEPPMPTTGVVLPSGNTLRVKKIFLNKTLTDEEAKVIGMSVYYPQVRKALDSILRHLDKEVGRPMCMTSVQMSNKEPEDMITGERKPKIDLFRTCIAAIPRLIPDGMSRTDLIELLARLTIHMDEELRALAFNTLQALMLDFPDWREDVLSGFVYFIVREVTDVHPTLLDNAVKMLVQLINQWKQAAQMHNKNQESQRGVSN
;
A
#
# COMPACT_ATOMS: atom_id res chain seq x y z
N ASN A 1 -2.92 -31.80 -16.16
CA ASN A 1 -2.32 -31.85 -17.52
C ASN A 1 -3.18 -32.73 -18.40
N VAL A 2 -4.12 -32.14 -19.14
CA VAL A 2 -4.99 -32.86 -20.09
C VAL A 2 -4.34 -32.77 -21.48
N PRO A 3 -3.98 -33.88 -22.14
CA PRO A 3 -3.32 -33.86 -23.45
C PRO A 3 -4.08 -33.05 -24.52
N CYS A 4 -5.41 -33.12 -24.51
CA CYS A 4 -6.26 -32.34 -25.41
C CYS A 4 -6.05 -30.83 -25.26
N LEU A 5 -5.83 -30.34 -24.03
CA LEU A 5 -5.59 -28.92 -23.76
C LEU A 5 -4.23 -28.46 -24.29
N LYS A 6 -3.21 -29.34 -24.26
CA LYS A 6 -1.90 -29.04 -24.83
C LYS A 6 -2.03 -28.78 -26.34
N ASN A 7 -2.63 -29.73 -27.06
CA ASN A 7 -2.79 -29.62 -28.51
C ASN A 7 -3.65 -28.41 -28.89
N PHE A 8 -4.69 -28.13 -28.11
CA PHE A 8 -5.55 -26.96 -28.31
C PHE A 8 -4.79 -25.63 -28.16
N VAL A 9 -3.95 -25.50 -27.13
CA VAL A 9 -3.12 -24.30 -26.93
C VAL A 9 -2.12 -24.14 -28.06
N GLU A 10 -1.40 -25.20 -28.44
CA GLU A 10 -0.40 -25.16 -29.50
C GLU A 10 -1.02 -24.80 -30.86
N MET A 11 -2.23 -25.31 -31.16
CA MET A 11 -2.95 -25.04 -32.40
C MET A 11 -3.46 -23.59 -32.50
N LEU A 12 -3.98 -23.03 -31.40
CA LEU A 12 -4.60 -21.70 -31.42
C LEU A 12 -3.64 -20.55 -31.15
N TYR A 13 -2.57 -20.77 -30.36
CA TYR A 13 -1.73 -19.69 -29.88
C TYR A 13 -1.10 -18.89 -31.03
N GLN A 14 -0.49 -19.55 -32.00
CA GLN A 14 0.26 -18.89 -33.07
C GLN A 14 -0.64 -17.95 -33.89
N THR A 15 -1.76 -18.47 -34.40
CA THR A 15 -2.74 -17.71 -35.18
C THR A 15 -3.34 -16.56 -34.36
N THR A 16 -3.68 -16.82 -33.10
CA THR A 16 -4.25 -15.79 -32.21
C THR A 16 -3.24 -14.68 -31.93
N PHE A 17 -1.98 -15.04 -31.70
CA PHE A 17 -0.89 -14.11 -31.43
C PHE A 17 -0.62 -13.19 -32.63
N GLU A 18 -0.52 -13.76 -33.83
CA GLU A 18 -0.32 -13.00 -35.07
C GLU A 18 -1.47 -12.02 -35.34
N LEU A 19 -2.72 -12.46 -35.15
CA LEU A 19 -3.90 -11.61 -35.31
C LEU A 19 -3.96 -10.49 -34.26
N SER A 20 -3.48 -10.73 -33.03
CA SER A 20 -3.48 -9.73 -31.96
C SER A 20 -2.57 -8.54 -32.21
N SER A 21 -1.56 -8.72 -33.07
CA SER A 21 -0.66 -7.63 -33.51
C SER A 21 -1.39 -6.61 -34.39
N ARG A 22 -2.55 -6.98 -34.96
CA ARG A 22 -3.41 -6.07 -35.72
C ARG A 22 -4.28 -5.26 -34.77
N LYS A 23 -4.13 -3.93 -34.78
CA LYS A 23 -4.84 -2.99 -33.86
C LYS A 23 -6.34 -3.27 -33.71
N LYS A 24 -7.04 -3.61 -34.81
CA LYS A 24 -8.49 -3.84 -34.86
C LYS A 24 -8.98 -4.97 -33.92
N HIS A 25 -8.17 -5.99 -33.67
CA HIS A 25 -8.58 -7.17 -32.91
C HIS A 25 -7.88 -7.30 -31.55
N SER A 26 -6.92 -6.41 -31.26
CA SER A 26 -6.09 -6.45 -30.05
C SER A 26 -6.90 -6.56 -28.75
N LEU A 27 -7.95 -5.74 -28.58
CA LEU A 27 -8.80 -5.74 -27.39
C LEU A 27 -9.47 -7.10 -27.10
N ALA A 28 -9.90 -7.82 -28.13
CA ALA A 28 -10.57 -9.11 -27.98
C ALA A 28 -9.58 -10.27 -27.83
N LEU A 29 -8.43 -10.19 -28.50
CA LEU A 29 -7.47 -11.29 -28.58
C LEU A 29 -6.49 -11.33 -27.41
N TYR A 30 -6.19 -10.20 -26.75
CA TYR A 30 -5.30 -10.18 -25.58
C TYR A 30 -5.79 -11.06 -24.41
N PRO A 31 -7.08 -10.99 -24.00
CA PRO A 31 -7.62 -11.92 -23.01
C PRO A 31 -7.53 -13.38 -23.43
N LEU A 32 -7.74 -13.68 -24.72
CA LEU A 32 -7.65 -15.04 -25.25
C LEU A 32 -6.21 -15.56 -25.18
N ILE A 33 -5.22 -14.79 -25.64
CA ILE A 33 -3.79 -15.15 -25.54
C ILE A 33 -3.40 -15.36 -24.08
N THR A 34 -3.84 -14.46 -23.20
CA THR A 34 -3.63 -14.58 -21.75
C THR A 34 -4.18 -15.90 -21.24
N CYS A 35 -5.41 -16.27 -21.60
CA CYS A 35 -6.02 -17.53 -21.20
C CYS A 35 -5.20 -18.74 -21.70
N LEU A 36 -4.87 -18.76 -23.00
CA LEU A 36 -4.07 -19.83 -23.62
C LEU A 36 -2.73 -20.02 -22.91
N LEU A 37 -2.00 -18.94 -22.64
CA LEU A 37 -0.75 -18.99 -21.88
C LEU A 37 -0.99 -19.46 -20.44
N CYS A 38 -2.00 -18.92 -19.76
CA CYS A 38 -2.30 -19.26 -18.37
C CYS A 38 -2.66 -20.74 -18.17
N VAL A 39 -3.26 -21.40 -19.15
CA VAL A 39 -3.61 -22.84 -19.08
C VAL A 39 -2.54 -23.75 -19.69
N SER A 40 -1.55 -23.17 -20.38
CA SER A 40 -0.47 -23.92 -21.04
C SER A 40 0.44 -24.68 -20.06
N GLN A 41 1.26 -25.57 -20.63
CA GLN A 41 2.30 -26.30 -19.90
C GLN A 41 3.52 -25.40 -19.64
N LYS A 42 4.28 -25.71 -18.58
CA LYS A 42 5.43 -24.91 -18.11
C LYS A 42 6.40 -24.51 -19.24
N GLN A 43 6.83 -25.47 -20.05
CA GLN A 43 7.80 -25.19 -21.12
C GLN A 43 7.23 -24.26 -22.20
N PHE A 44 5.98 -24.52 -22.61
CA PHE A 44 5.30 -23.69 -23.60
C PHE A 44 5.12 -22.26 -23.08
N PHE A 45 4.72 -22.10 -21.82
CA PHE A 45 4.59 -20.79 -21.20
C PHE A 45 5.93 -20.05 -21.23
N LEU A 46 7.00 -20.64 -20.68
CA LEU A 46 8.31 -19.99 -20.56
C LEU A 46 8.88 -19.55 -21.92
N ASN A 47 8.65 -20.34 -22.96
CA ASN A 47 9.08 -20.04 -24.33
C ASN A 47 8.30 -18.88 -24.98
N ASN A 48 7.06 -18.61 -24.57
CA ASN A 48 6.16 -17.71 -25.31
C ASN A 48 5.74 -16.46 -24.54
N TRP A 49 5.57 -16.56 -23.22
CA TRP A 49 4.96 -15.49 -22.41
C TRP A 49 5.74 -14.18 -22.47
N HIS A 50 7.07 -14.25 -22.56
CA HIS A 50 7.94 -13.08 -22.56
C HIS A 50 7.77 -12.23 -23.82
N VAL A 51 7.40 -12.85 -24.95
CA VAL A 51 7.08 -12.14 -26.20
C VAL A 51 5.78 -11.36 -26.03
N PHE A 52 4.73 -12.03 -25.54
CA PHE A 52 3.45 -11.38 -25.27
C PHE A 52 3.52 -10.35 -24.13
N LEU A 53 4.41 -10.56 -23.16
CA LEU A 53 4.73 -9.59 -22.12
C LEU A 53 5.21 -8.27 -22.74
N GLN A 54 6.16 -8.31 -23.69
CA GLN A 54 6.63 -7.07 -24.32
C GLN A 54 5.51 -6.32 -25.05
N ASN A 55 4.58 -7.05 -25.67
CA ASN A 55 3.39 -6.45 -26.28
C ASN A 55 2.52 -5.76 -25.22
N CYS A 56 2.22 -6.41 -24.10
CA CYS A 56 1.49 -5.80 -22.98
C CYS A 56 2.22 -4.55 -22.44
N LEU A 57 3.54 -4.66 -22.21
CA LEU A 57 4.35 -3.55 -21.69
C LEU A 57 4.43 -2.38 -22.67
N SER A 58 4.36 -2.60 -23.99
CA SER A 58 4.35 -1.52 -24.98
C SER A 58 3.11 -0.61 -24.83
N HIS A 59 1.97 -1.18 -24.44
CA HIS A 59 0.75 -0.44 -24.16
C HIS A 59 0.79 0.27 -22.80
N LEU A 60 1.63 -0.19 -21.86
CA LEU A 60 1.78 0.41 -20.53
C LEU A 60 2.89 1.47 -20.47
N LYS A 61 4.06 1.22 -21.07
CA LYS A 61 5.25 2.09 -21.00
C LYS A 61 4.97 3.49 -21.51
N MET A 62 5.38 4.48 -20.73
CA MET A 62 5.48 5.86 -21.19
C MET A 62 6.75 6.01 -22.04
N PRO A 63 6.72 6.71 -23.18
CA PRO A 63 7.93 6.94 -23.97
C PRO A 63 8.93 7.77 -23.16
N SER A 64 10.18 7.31 -23.13
CA SER A 64 11.29 7.92 -22.40
C SER A 64 11.91 9.15 -23.07
N ASN A 65 11.31 9.65 -24.16
CA ASN A 65 11.87 10.80 -24.88
C ASN A 65 11.47 12.13 -24.23
N ASN A 66 12.47 12.96 -23.92
CA ASN A 66 12.35 14.30 -23.34
C ASN A 66 11.62 15.33 -24.24
N SER A 67 11.11 14.95 -25.42
CA SER A 67 10.28 15.86 -26.20
C SER A 67 8.85 15.83 -25.68
N ILE A 68 8.48 16.89 -24.96
CA ILE A 68 7.13 17.17 -24.45
C ILE A 68 6.07 16.89 -25.54
N ARG A 69 6.36 17.26 -26.80
CA ARG A 69 5.50 17.02 -27.96
C ARG A 69 5.20 15.54 -28.22
N LYS A 70 6.21 14.66 -28.20
CA LYS A 70 6.04 13.21 -28.45
C LYS A 70 5.38 12.51 -27.26
N GLN A 71 5.61 13.02 -26.05
CA GLN A 71 4.95 12.55 -24.83
C GLN A 71 3.45 12.88 -24.86
N ILE A 72 3.09 14.11 -25.26
CA ILE A 72 1.70 14.56 -25.45
C ILE A 72 1.01 13.75 -26.56
N GLU A 73 1.64 13.60 -27.73
CA GLU A 73 1.09 12.79 -28.84
C GLU A 73 0.87 11.33 -28.45
N THR A 74 1.77 10.73 -27.65
CA THR A 74 1.61 9.33 -27.21
C THR A 74 0.54 9.20 -26.12
N LEU A 75 0.40 10.19 -25.24
CA LEU A 75 -0.68 10.25 -24.25
C LEU A 75 -2.05 10.41 -24.91
N GLN A 76 -2.14 11.26 -25.93
CA GLN A 76 -3.38 11.49 -26.69
C GLN A 76 -3.78 10.29 -27.56
N ASN A 77 -2.81 9.49 -28.03
CA ASN A 77 -3.07 8.35 -28.91
C ASN A 77 -3.14 6.99 -28.20
N LYS A 78 -2.93 6.92 -26.88
CA LYS A 78 -3.06 5.67 -26.12
C LYS A 78 -4.51 5.42 -25.72
N ASP A 79 -5.09 4.34 -26.23
CA ASP A 79 -6.42 3.87 -25.82
C ASP A 79 -6.40 3.40 -24.35
N PRO A 80 -7.13 4.06 -23.43
CA PRO A 80 -7.22 3.66 -22.03
C PRO A 80 -7.78 2.24 -21.86
N LYS A 81 -8.69 1.81 -22.75
CA LYS A 81 -9.24 0.44 -22.74
C LYS A 81 -8.16 -0.58 -23.02
N MET A 82 -7.29 -0.30 -23.99
CA MET A 82 -6.18 -1.19 -24.32
C MET A 82 -5.16 -1.28 -23.18
N SER A 83 -4.85 -0.15 -22.54
CA SER A 83 -3.95 -0.13 -21.38
C SER A 83 -4.50 -0.97 -20.22
N ARG A 84 -5.80 -0.89 -19.97
CA ARG A 84 -6.49 -1.72 -18.97
C ARG A 84 -6.42 -3.21 -19.32
N VAL A 85 -6.74 -3.59 -20.55
CA VAL A 85 -6.67 -5.00 -21.00
C VAL A 85 -5.24 -5.54 -20.92
N ALA A 86 -4.24 -4.74 -21.29
CA ALA A 86 -2.83 -5.10 -21.18
C ALA A 86 -2.39 -5.30 -19.72
N LEU A 87 -2.82 -4.42 -18.80
CA LEU A 87 -2.54 -4.57 -17.38
C LEU A 87 -3.22 -5.80 -16.78
N GLU A 88 -4.48 -6.05 -17.13
CA GLU A 88 -5.23 -7.24 -16.71
C GLU A 88 -4.58 -8.54 -17.21
N SER A 89 -4.02 -8.51 -18.43
CA SER A 89 -3.25 -9.62 -19.00
C SER A 89 -1.95 -9.84 -18.23
N LEU A 90 -1.18 -8.76 -18.02
CA LEU A 90 0.05 -8.77 -17.21
C LEU A 90 -0.18 -9.32 -15.81
N TYR A 91 -1.25 -8.88 -15.14
CA TYR A 91 -1.59 -9.29 -13.77
C TYR A 91 -1.76 -10.80 -13.65
N ARG A 92 -2.44 -11.44 -14.62
CA ARG A 92 -2.64 -12.90 -14.65
C ARG A 92 -1.39 -13.66 -15.07
N LEU A 93 -0.69 -13.18 -16.09
CA LEU A 93 0.54 -13.83 -16.58
C LEU A 93 1.63 -13.81 -15.51
N LEU A 94 1.77 -12.71 -14.78
CA LEU A 94 2.73 -12.60 -13.69
C LEU A 94 2.41 -13.57 -12.56
N TRP A 95 1.13 -13.75 -12.22
CA TRP A 95 0.71 -14.77 -11.25
C TRP A 95 1.13 -16.17 -11.72
N VAL A 96 0.88 -16.52 -12.99
CA VAL A 96 1.29 -17.83 -13.53
C VAL A 96 2.81 -17.98 -13.52
N TYR A 97 3.55 -16.95 -13.92
CA TYR A 97 5.00 -16.97 -13.96
C TYR A 97 5.63 -17.16 -12.57
N VAL A 98 5.19 -16.37 -11.60
CA VAL A 98 5.79 -16.33 -10.26
C VAL A 98 5.21 -17.44 -9.39
N ILE A 99 3.89 -17.54 -9.27
CA ILE A 99 3.24 -18.43 -8.30
C ILE A 99 3.18 -19.86 -8.84
N ARG A 100 2.61 -20.08 -10.03
CA ARG A 100 2.41 -21.43 -10.58
C ARG A 100 3.70 -22.06 -11.13
N ILE A 101 4.52 -21.30 -11.84
CA ILE A 101 5.71 -21.81 -12.55
C ILE A 101 6.99 -21.74 -11.71
N LYS A 102 7.01 -20.87 -10.69
CA LYS A 102 8.14 -20.60 -9.80
C LYS A 102 9.36 -19.99 -10.50
N CYS A 103 9.10 -19.10 -11.45
CA CYS A 103 10.11 -18.40 -12.25
C CYS A 103 11.03 -19.34 -13.05
N GLU A 104 12.02 -18.77 -13.75
CA GLU A 104 13.12 -19.51 -14.38
C GLU A 104 14.46 -19.19 -13.68
N SER A 105 15.59 -19.20 -14.41
CA SER A 105 16.88 -18.75 -13.89
C SER A 105 16.83 -17.33 -13.30
N ASN A 106 17.69 -17.07 -12.31
CA ASN A 106 17.68 -15.83 -11.54
C ASN A 106 17.92 -14.58 -12.40
N THR A 107 18.89 -14.63 -13.31
CA THR A 107 19.25 -13.51 -14.18
C THR A 107 18.13 -13.11 -15.13
N VAL A 108 17.51 -14.10 -15.78
CA VAL A 108 16.38 -13.85 -16.71
C VAL A 108 15.16 -13.37 -15.94
N THR A 109 14.87 -13.98 -14.79
CA THR A 109 13.79 -13.54 -13.89
C THR A 109 13.96 -12.08 -13.50
N GLN A 110 15.15 -11.69 -13.04
CA GLN A 110 15.44 -10.32 -12.64
C GLN A 110 15.24 -9.34 -13.80
N SER A 111 15.76 -9.64 -14.98
CA SER A 111 15.57 -8.80 -16.17
C SER A 111 14.09 -8.63 -16.54
N ARG A 112 13.30 -9.71 -16.48
CA ARG A 112 11.87 -9.67 -16.81
C ARG A 112 11.10 -8.87 -15.77
N LEU A 113 11.31 -9.11 -14.49
CA LEU A 113 10.67 -8.36 -13.41
C LEU A 113 11.05 -6.87 -13.45
N MET A 114 12.32 -6.53 -13.71
CA MET A 114 12.74 -5.13 -13.89
C MET A 114 12.03 -4.46 -15.06
N SER A 115 11.78 -5.17 -16.16
CA SER A 115 11.05 -4.62 -17.30
C SER A 115 9.59 -4.29 -16.96
N ILE A 116 8.96 -5.11 -16.09
CA ILE A 116 7.61 -4.88 -15.57
C ILE A 116 7.60 -3.70 -14.61
N VAL A 117 8.50 -3.69 -13.64
CA VAL A 117 8.64 -2.61 -12.64
C VAL A 117 8.89 -1.27 -13.32
N SER A 118 9.79 -1.22 -14.30
CA SER A 118 10.10 0.02 -15.04
C SER A 118 8.92 0.54 -15.87
N ALA A 119 8.01 -0.35 -16.29
CA ALA A 119 6.80 0.05 -17.02
C ALA A 119 5.71 0.59 -16.07
N LEU A 120 5.51 -0.04 -14.91
CA LEU A 120 4.47 0.33 -13.93
C LEU A 120 4.90 1.51 -13.04
N PHE A 121 6.20 1.57 -12.71
CA PHE A 121 6.81 2.56 -11.82
C PHE A 121 8.04 3.21 -12.47
N PRO A 122 7.90 3.99 -13.57
CA PRO A 122 9.04 4.58 -14.27
C PRO A 122 9.90 5.45 -13.34
N LYS A 123 11.23 5.26 -13.33
CA LYS A 123 12.14 6.07 -12.51
C LYS A 123 12.02 7.56 -12.88
N GLY A 124 11.97 8.43 -11.88
CA GLY A 124 11.81 9.88 -12.06
C GLY A 124 10.36 10.38 -12.28
N SER A 125 9.39 9.48 -12.52
CA SER A 125 7.97 9.86 -12.55
C SER A 125 7.41 9.99 -11.13
N ARG A 126 6.51 10.97 -10.92
CA ARG A 126 5.79 11.16 -9.65
C ARG A 126 4.57 10.26 -9.49
N SER A 127 4.06 9.71 -10.60
CA SER A 127 2.84 8.87 -10.63
C SER A 127 3.15 7.42 -10.99
N VAL A 128 2.15 6.56 -10.80
CA VAL A 128 2.14 5.18 -11.34
C VAL A 128 1.50 5.14 -12.72
N VAL A 129 1.65 4.00 -13.41
CA VAL A 129 1.10 3.80 -14.76
C VAL A 129 0.38 2.46 -14.85
N PRO A 130 -0.89 2.42 -15.28
CA PRO A 130 -1.78 3.54 -15.63
C PRO A 130 -2.31 4.30 -14.41
N ARG A 131 -2.59 5.61 -14.57
CA ARG A 131 -3.08 6.47 -13.46
C ARG A 131 -4.49 6.12 -13.00
N ASP A 132 -5.36 5.71 -13.92
CA ASP A 132 -6.76 5.38 -13.62
C ASP A 132 -6.95 3.96 -13.03
N THR A 133 -5.86 3.29 -12.69
CA THR A 133 -5.89 1.95 -12.12
C THR A 133 -5.95 2.02 -10.60
N PRO A 134 -6.86 1.28 -9.93
CA PRO A 134 -6.89 1.19 -8.48
C PRO A 134 -5.55 0.72 -7.90
N LEU A 135 -5.04 1.42 -6.87
CA LEU A 135 -3.74 1.14 -6.24
C LEU A 135 -3.59 -0.33 -5.79
N ASN A 136 -4.69 -0.97 -5.40
CA ASN A 136 -4.73 -2.36 -4.95
C ASN A 136 -4.22 -3.36 -6.00
N ILE A 137 -4.35 -3.06 -7.30
CA ILE A 137 -3.83 -3.92 -8.38
C ILE A 137 -2.30 -3.93 -8.34
N PHE A 138 -1.68 -2.76 -8.18
CA PHE A 138 -0.22 -2.64 -8.03
C PHE A 138 0.27 -3.33 -6.76
N VAL A 139 -0.46 -3.18 -5.65
CA VAL A 139 -0.16 -3.89 -4.40
C VAL A 139 -0.14 -5.40 -4.61
N LYS A 140 -1.13 -5.95 -5.32
CA LYS A 140 -1.21 -7.39 -5.62
C LYS A 140 -0.12 -7.87 -6.58
N ILE A 141 0.23 -7.08 -7.61
CA ILE A 141 1.36 -7.36 -8.50
C ILE A 141 2.65 -7.53 -7.70
N ILE A 142 2.95 -6.61 -6.79
CA ILE A 142 4.17 -6.67 -5.99
C ILE A 142 4.10 -7.80 -4.96
N GLN A 143 2.92 -8.07 -4.39
CA GLN A 143 2.71 -9.24 -3.52
C GLN A 143 3.05 -10.54 -4.24
N PHE A 144 2.65 -10.70 -5.52
CA PHE A 144 3.00 -11.90 -6.28
C PHE A 144 4.50 -12.04 -6.44
N ILE A 145 5.20 -10.95 -6.80
CA ILE A 145 6.65 -10.94 -6.95
C ILE A 145 7.33 -11.33 -5.62
N ALA A 146 6.88 -10.75 -4.52
CA ALA A 146 7.45 -10.98 -3.20
C ALA A 146 7.33 -12.44 -2.72
N GLN A 147 6.34 -13.20 -3.21
CA GLN A 147 6.16 -14.61 -2.87
C GLN A 147 7.40 -15.45 -3.17
N GLU A 148 8.02 -15.26 -4.33
CA GLU A 148 9.19 -16.03 -4.78
C GLU A 148 10.48 -15.21 -4.81
N ARG A 149 10.38 -13.88 -4.80
CA ARG A 149 11.50 -12.94 -4.96
C ARG A 149 11.38 -11.79 -3.97
N LEU A 150 11.33 -12.12 -2.68
CA LEU A 150 11.20 -11.15 -1.59
C LEU A 150 12.30 -10.07 -1.61
N ASP A 151 13.58 -10.46 -1.72
CA ASP A 151 14.71 -9.51 -1.72
C ASP A 151 14.60 -8.50 -2.87
N PHE A 152 14.24 -8.98 -4.08
CA PHE A 152 13.98 -8.13 -5.22
C PHE A 152 12.80 -7.18 -4.98
N ALA A 153 11.67 -7.69 -4.47
CA ALA A 153 10.50 -6.86 -4.19
C ALA A 153 10.82 -5.77 -3.15
N MET A 154 11.56 -6.10 -2.10
CA MET A 154 11.96 -5.16 -1.06
C MET A 154 12.92 -4.08 -1.59
N LYS A 155 14.04 -4.49 -2.18
CA LYS A 155 15.14 -3.57 -2.55
C LYS A 155 14.88 -2.80 -3.83
N GLU A 156 14.35 -3.46 -4.87
CA GLU A 156 14.18 -2.84 -6.19
C GLU A 156 12.84 -2.11 -6.34
N ILE A 157 11.82 -2.49 -5.55
CA ILE A 157 10.48 -1.91 -5.66
C ILE A 157 10.12 -1.09 -4.43
N ILE A 158 9.99 -1.70 -3.25
CA ILE A 158 9.45 -1.02 -2.07
C ILE A 158 10.36 0.12 -1.61
N PHE A 159 11.68 -0.08 -1.61
CA PHE A 159 12.64 0.96 -1.24
C PHE A 159 12.60 2.15 -2.22
N ASP A 160 12.44 1.91 -3.53
CA ASP A 160 12.27 3.00 -4.51
C ASP A 160 10.94 3.76 -4.28
N LEU A 161 9.85 3.01 -4.09
CA LEU A 161 8.51 3.59 -3.86
C LEU A 161 8.46 4.43 -2.58
N LEU A 162 9.12 3.99 -1.51
CA LEU A 162 9.21 4.70 -0.24
C LEU A 162 10.35 5.73 -0.20
N SER A 163 11.19 5.79 -1.24
CA SER A 163 12.38 6.66 -1.30
C SER A 163 13.35 6.46 -0.13
N VAL A 164 13.58 5.20 0.25
CA VAL A 164 14.54 4.78 1.28
C VAL A 164 15.96 5.23 0.88
N GLY A 165 16.72 5.73 1.87
CA GLY A 165 18.13 6.11 1.67
C GLY A 165 18.36 7.43 0.94
N LYS A 166 17.30 8.16 0.52
CA LYS A 166 17.44 9.50 -0.05
C LYS A 166 17.76 10.52 1.03
N SER A 167 18.67 11.45 0.73
CA SER A 167 18.97 12.57 1.61
C SER A 167 17.75 13.50 1.77
N PRO A 168 17.62 14.26 2.87
CA PRO A 168 16.53 15.21 3.06
C PRO A 168 16.38 16.23 1.93
N LYS A 169 17.49 16.63 1.29
CA LYS A 169 17.49 17.59 0.16
C LYS A 169 16.90 17.01 -1.13
N THR A 170 16.97 15.69 -1.30
CA THR A 170 16.52 14.96 -2.49
C THR A 170 15.20 14.21 -2.27
N PHE A 171 14.67 14.27 -1.05
CA PHE A 171 13.44 13.58 -0.68
C PHE A 171 12.24 14.36 -1.21
N THR A 172 11.35 13.65 -1.91
CA THR A 172 10.15 14.22 -2.51
C THR A 172 8.98 13.30 -2.22
N ILE A 173 7.87 13.85 -1.71
CA ILE A 173 6.65 13.09 -1.47
C ILE A 173 5.99 12.74 -2.81
N ASN A 174 5.84 11.43 -3.06
CA ASN A 174 5.12 10.88 -4.21
C ASN A 174 3.96 10.03 -3.66
N PRO A 175 2.77 10.63 -3.42
CA PRO A 175 1.75 10.01 -2.59
C PRO A 175 1.30 8.63 -3.05
N GLU A 176 0.98 8.47 -4.34
CA GLU A 176 0.53 7.20 -4.91
C GLU A 176 1.58 6.08 -4.73
N ARG A 177 2.85 6.39 -5.03
CA ARG A 177 3.96 5.43 -4.95
C ARG A 177 4.21 4.99 -3.52
N MET A 178 4.32 5.96 -2.62
CA MET A 178 4.56 5.71 -1.19
C MET A 178 3.39 4.93 -0.57
N ASN A 179 2.16 5.21 -0.99
CA ASN A 179 0.97 4.52 -0.52
C ASN A 179 1.00 3.04 -0.93
N ILE A 180 1.34 2.75 -2.19
CA ILE A 180 1.56 1.37 -2.66
C ILE A 180 2.69 0.70 -1.87
N GLY A 181 3.85 1.35 -1.76
CA GLY A 181 5.02 0.78 -1.08
C GLY A 181 4.73 0.38 0.37
N LEU A 182 4.04 1.25 1.11
CA LEU A 182 3.67 1.00 2.51
C LEU A 182 2.64 -0.13 2.63
N ARG A 183 1.59 -0.13 1.80
CA ARG A 183 0.58 -1.19 1.80
C ARG A 183 1.16 -2.54 1.45
N VAL A 184 2.04 -2.60 0.45
CA VAL A 184 2.72 -3.83 0.05
C VAL A 184 3.56 -4.38 1.21
N PHE A 185 4.33 -3.52 1.88
CA PHE A 185 5.15 -3.94 3.02
C PHE A 185 4.30 -4.60 4.11
N LEU A 186 3.19 -3.96 4.50
CA LEU A 186 2.28 -4.48 5.51
C LEU A 186 1.63 -5.81 5.09
N VAL A 187 1.19 -5.91 3.83
CA VAL A 187 0.60 -7.14 3.27
C VAL A 187 1.61 -8.29 3.26
N ILE A 188 2.87 -8.03 2.89
CA ILE A 188 3.93 -9.05 2.91
C ILE A 188 4.21 -9.50 4.34
N ALA A 189 4.39 -8.56 5.27
CA ALA A 189 4.67 -8.88 6.67
C ALA A 189 3.54 -9.71 7.31
N ASP A 190 2.29 -9.34 7.05
CA ASP A 190 1.11 -10.08 7.51
C ASP A 190 1.04 -11.49 6.90
N SER A 191 1.24 -11.61 5.59
CA SER A 191 1.25 -12.90 4.87
C SER A 191 2.32 -13.86 5.41
N LEU A 192 3.52 -13.35 5.72
CA LEU A 192 4.62 -14.15 6.26
C LEU A 192 4.35 -14.59 7.72
N GLN A 193 3.73 -13.73 8.54
CA GLN A 193 3.37 -14.07 9.92
C GLN A 193 2.23 -15.08 10.01
N GLN A 194 1.18 -14.89 9.20
CA GLN A 194 0.03 -15.81 9.16
C GLN A 194 0.38 -17.14 8.48
N LYS A 195 1.56 -17.25 7.86
CA LYS A 195 1.94 -18.36 6.98
C LYS A 195 0.86 -18.59 5.92
N ASP A 196 0.34 -17.50 5.39
CA ASP A 196 -0.66 -17.54 4.33
C ASP A 196 -0.11 -18.35 3.15
N GLY A 197 -0.97 -19.21 2.60
CA GLY A 197 -0.65 -19.97 1.40
C GLY A 197 -0.45 -19.08 0.17
N GLU A 198 -0.21 -19.71 -0.97
CA GLU A 198 -0.03 -19.00 -2.23
C GLU A 198 -1.26 -18.13 -2.56
N PRO A 199 -1.07 -16.88 -3.01
CA PRO A 199 -2.20 -16.01 -3.35
C PRO A 199 -3.01 -16.64 -4.49
N PRO A 200 -4.35 -16.52 -4.49
CA PRO A 200 -5.19 -17.12 -5.54
C PRO A 200 -5.00 -16.41 -6.89
N MET A 201 -5.27 -17.13 -7.98
CA MET A 201 -5.22 -16.58 -9.34
C MET A 201 -6.25 -15.45 -9.51
N PRO A 202 -5.91 -14.35 -10.20
CA PRO A 202 -6.85 -13.26 -10.45
C PRO A 202 -8.09 -13.68 -11.26
N THR A 203 -9.29 -13.39 -10.74
CA THR A 203 -10.57 -13.61 -11.42
C THR A 203 -11.06 -12.36 -12.15
N THR A 204 -11.72 -12.55 -13.31
CA THR A 204 -12.34 -11.47 -14.10
C THR A 204 -13.73 -11.16 -13.55
N GLY A 205 -14.08 -9.89 -13.34
CA GLY A 205 -15.47 -9.48 -13.16
C GLY A 205 -15.99 -9.34 -11.73
N VAL A 206 -15.15 -9.40 -10.69
CA VAL A 206 -15.56 -8.85 -9.40
C VAL A 206 -15.47 -7.33 -9.50
N VAL A 207 -16.60 -6.70 -9.84
CA VAL A 207 -16.95 -5.37 -9.35
C VAL A 207 -16.43 -5.31 -7.91
N LEU A 208 -15.53 -4.37 -7.62
CA LEU A 208 -15.18 -3.99 -6.25
C LEU A 208 -16.44 -4.17 -5.39
N PRO A 209 -16.46 -4.91 -4.27
CA PRO A 209 -17.71 -5.15 -3.57
C PRO A 209 -18.32 -3.80 -3.17
N SER A 210 -19.30 -3.35 -3.95
CA SER A 210 -20.32 -2.42 -3.53
C SER A 210 -21.17 -3.18 -2.54
N GLY A 211 -21.24 -2.67 -1.31
CA GLY A 211 -22.21 -3.02 -0.27
C GLY A 211 -22.47 -4.52 0.00
N ASN A 212 -22.12 -4.98 1.19
CA ASN A 212 -22.79 -6.10 1.89
C ASN A 212 -22.44 -7.56 1.55
N THR A 213 -21.40 -7.88 0.78
CA THR A 213 -20.65 -9.08 1.15
C THR A 213 -19.76 -8.69 2.31
N LEU A 214 -19.98 -9.32 3.46
CA LEU A 214 -19.09 -9.30 4.61
C LEU A 214 -17.67 -9.60 4.09
N ARG A 215 -16.96 -8.53 3.71
CA ARG A 215 -15.52 -8.54 3.68
C ARG A 215 -15.22 -8.95 5.11
N VAL A 216 -14.76 -10.18 5.29
CA VAL A 216 -13.70 -10.40 6.26
C VAL A 216 -12.69 -9.33 5.85
N LYS A 217 -12.77 -8.14 6.47
CA LYS A 217 -11.64 -7.25 6.57
C LYS A 217 -10.58 -8.24 6.98
N LYS A 218 -9.62 -8.56 6.11
CA LYS A 218 -8.35 -9.06 6.62
C LYS A 218 -7.91 -7.90 7.51
N ILE A 219 -8.30 -8.00 8.78
CA ILE A 219 -7.85 -7.12 9.83
C ILE A 219 -6.39 -7.51 9.83
N PHE A 220 -5.58 -6.69 9.16
CA PHE A 220 -4.13 -6.78 9.30
C PHE A 220 -3.86 -6.97 10.78
N LEU A 221 -2.91 -7.83 11.13
CA LEU A 221 -2.55 -8.00 12.54
C LEU A 221 -2.37 -6.62 13.17
N ASN A 222 -3.27 -6.26 14.11
CA ASN A 222 -3.26 -4.95 14.74
C ASN A 222 -2.06 -4.80 15.69
N LYS A 223 -1.40 -5.91 16.02
CA LYS A 223 -0.24 -5.97 16.88
C LYS A 223 1.03 -5.50 16.17
N THR A 224 1.81 -4.66 16.84
CA THR A 224 3.10 -4.15 16.36
C THR A 224 4.04 -5.25 15.90
N LEU A 225 4.72 -5.02 14.76
CA LEU A 225 5.82 -5.86 14.31
C LEU A 225 7.03 -5.56 15.17
N THR A 226 7.43 -6.45 16.06
CA THR A 226 8.67 -6.25 16.82
C THR A 226 9.89 -6.61 15.96
N ASP A 227 11.08 -6.11 16.30
CA ASP A 227 12.32 -6.48 15.60
C ASP A 227 12.57 -8.00 15.64
N GLU A 228 12.20 -8.67 16.74
CA GLU A 228 12.30 -10.12 16.85
C GLU A 228 11.28 -10.84 15.96
N GLU A 229 10.03 -10.38 15.94
CA GLU A 229 9.03 -10.92 15.01
C GLU A 229 9.45 -10.69 13.54
N ALA A 230 10.04 -9.54 13.22
CA ALA A 230 10.58 -9.25 11.89
C ALA A 230 11.74 -10.19 11.53
N LYS A 231 12.59 -10.55 12.50
CA LYS A 231 13.67 -11.52 12.32
C LYS A 231 13.13 -12.92 12.05
N VAL A 232 12.11 -13.36 12.80
CA VAL A 232 11.46 -14.67 12.61
C VAL A 232 10.89 -14.84 11.19
N ILE A 233 10.31 -13.79 10.63
CA ILE A 233 9.75 -13.81 9.26
C ILE A 233 10.76 -13.45 8.15
N GLY A 234 12.04 -13.27 8.48
CA GLY A 234 13.08 -12.95 7.49
C GLY A 234 13.04 -11.51 6.94
N MET A 235 12.41 -10.58 7.66
CA MET A 235 12.23 -9.17 7.28
C MET A 235 13.16 -8.20 8.03
N SER A 236 14.02 -8.68 8.93
CA SER A 236 14.88 -7.88 9.81
C SER A 236 15.77 -6.86 9.08
N VAL A 237 16.27 -7.20 7.88
CA VAL A 237 17.15 -6.30 7.10
C VAL A 237 16.38 -5.12 6.52
N TYR A 238 15.08 -5.28 6.25
CA TYR A 238 14.27 -4.26 5.60
C TYR A 238 13.46 -3.43 6.60
N TYR A 239 13.03 -4.05 7.69
CA TYR A 239 12.12 -3.46 8.67
C TYR A 239 12.60 -2.09 9.21
N PRO A 240 13.85 -1.92 9.67
CA PRO A 240 14.34 -0.63 10.16
C PRO A 240 14.34 0.46 9.08
N GLN A 241 14.67 0.11 7.84
CA GLN A 241 14.71 1.06 6.73
C GLN A 241 13.31 1.60 6.39
N VAL A 242 12.30 0.73 6.44
CA VAL A 242 10.90 1.11 6.21
C VAL A 242 10.36 1.98 7.34
N ARG A 243 10.72 1.69 8.60
CA ARG A 243 10.37 2.54 9.76
C ARG A 243 10.95 3.95 9.64
N LYS A 244 12.20 4.09 9.21
CA LYS A 244 12.85 5.39 8.94
C LYS A 244 12.20 6.14 7.79
N ALA A 245 11.83 5.43 6.72
CA ALA A 245 11.10 6.03 5.61
C ALA A 245 9.71 6.53 6.05
N LEU A 246 8.99 5.75 6.87
CA LEU A 246 7.71 6.17 7.43
C LEU A 246 7.84 7.45 8.27
N ASP A 247 8.85 7.55 9.13
CA ASP A 247 9.15 8.77 9.90
C ASP A 247 9.31 9.99 8.97
N SER A 248 10.17 9.88 7.95
CA SER A 248 10.39 10.96 6.99
C SER A 248 9.09 11.34 6.28
N ILE A 249 8.30 10.36 5.84
CA ILE A 249 7.01 10.61 5.18
C ILE A 249 6.05 11.36 6.12
N LEU A 250 5.89 10.89 7.36
CA LEU A 250 5.01 11.51 8.36
C LEU A 250 5.40 12.96 8.61
N ARG A 251 6.69 13.27 8.79
CA ARG A 251 7.17 14.64 9.03
C ARG A 251 6.86 15.59 7.87
N HIS A 252 7.03 15.13 6.63
CA HIS A 252 6.74 15.94 5.44
C HIS A 252 5.23 16.15 5.26
N LEU A 253 4.42 15.10 5.47
CA LEU A 253 2.97 15.21 5.40
C LEU A 253 2.42 16.12 6.49
N ASP A 254 2.95 16.03 7.72
CA ASP A 254 2.56 16.92 8.81
C ASP A 254 2.82 18.39 8.47
N LYS A 255 3.97 18.69 7.88
CA LYS A 255 4.34 20.03 7.45
C LYS A 255 3.46 20.57 6.34
N GLU A 256 3.13 19.75 5.34
CA GLU A 256 2.43 20.22 4.13
C GLU A 256 0.91 20.19 4.25
N VAL A 257 0.35 19.16 4.88
CA VAL A 257 -1.09 18.92 4.95
C VAL A 257 -1.58 18.52 6.35
N GLY A 258 -0.72 18.45 7.37
CA GLY A 258 -1.15 18.22 8.75
C GLY A 258 -1.45 19.53 9.48
N ARG A 259 -0.43 20.18 10.04
CA ARG A 259 -0.55 21.42 10.81
C ARG A 259 -1.31 22.53 10.09
N PRO A 260 -1.09 22.80 8.78
CA PRO A 260 -1.79 23.87 8.10
C PRO A 260 -3.30 23.64 7.98
N MET A 261 -3.74 22.38 8.08
CA MET A 261 -5.12 21.93 7.86
C MET A 261 -5.82 21.50 9.16
N CYS A 262 -5.31 21.93 10.32
CA CYS A 262 -6.03 21.84 11.59
C CYS A 262 -7.19 22.85 11.63
N MET A 263 -8.33 22.46 12.17
CA MET A 263 -9.53 23.32 12.27
C MET A 263 -9.33 24.53 13.19
N THR A 264 -8.32 24.51 14.06
CA THR A 264 -7.91 25.64 14.91
C THR A 264 -7.06 26.67 14.18
N SER A 265 -6.63 26.38 12.95
CA SER A 265 -5.87 27.31 12.11
C SER A 265 -6.78 28.40 11.56
N VAL A 266 -6.40 29.67 11.78
CA VAL A 266 -7.12 30.86 11.25
C VAL A 266 -7.32 30.79 9.73
N GLN A 267 -6.40 30.13 9.01
CA GLN A 267 -6.49 29.98 7.55
C GLN A 267 -7.58 29.02 7.08
N MET A 268 -8.07 28.16 7.98
CA MET A 268 -9.09 27.15 7.72
C MET A 268 -10.46 27.56 8.28
N SER A 269 -10.51 28.61 9.10
CA SER A 269 -11.77 29.17 9.61
C SER A 269 -12.70 29.54 8.46
N ASN A 270 -13.96 29.08 8.52
CA ASN A 270 -15.03 29.32 7.55
C ASN A 270 -14.80 28.71 6.14
N LYS A 271 -13.95 27.68 6.02
CA LYS A 271 -13.78 26.94 4.76
C LYS A 271 -14.35 25.54 4.89
N GLU A 272 -15.00 25.07 3.84
CA GLU A 272 -15.50 23.70 3.81
C GLU A 272 -14.36 22.71 3.52
N PRO A 273 -14.38 21.50 4.13
CA PRO A 273 -13.39 20.46 3.86
C PRO A 273 -13.28 20.10 2.38
N GLU A 274 -14.41 20.10 1.67
CA GLU A 274 -14.50 19.75 0.25
C GLU A 274 -13.68 20.70 -0.63
N ASP A 275 -13.62 21.98 -0.28
CA ASP A 275 -12.83 22.98 -1.02
C ASP A 275 -11.33 22.84 -0.73
N MET A 276 -10.99 22.49 0.51
CA MET A 276 -9.60 22.45 0.97
C MET A 276 -8.88 21.15 0.63
N ILE A 277 -9.63 20.05 0.44
CA ILE A 277 -9.12 18.71 0.17
C ILE A 277 -9.20 18.43 -1.35
N THR A 278 -8.62 19.33 -2.15
CA THR A 278 -8.64 19.25 -3.62
C THR A 278 -7.22 19.21 -4.21
N GLY A 279 -7.13 18.90 -5.51
CA GLY A 279 -5.90 18.97 -6.29
C GLY A 279 -4.75 18.15 -5.69
N GLU A 280 -3.61 18.80 -5.45
CA GLU A 280 -2.39 18.15 -4.95
C GLU A 280 -2.45 17.74 -3.47
N ARG A 281 -3.42 18.25 -2.70
CA ARG A 281 -3.57 17.91 -1.27
C ARG A 281 -4.24 16.57 -1.07
N LYS A 282 -5.25 16.24 -1.89
CA LYS A 282 -6.04 15.01 -1.74
C LYS A 282 -5.15 13.74 -1.72
N PRO A 283 -4.23 13.52 -2.68
CA PRO A 283 -3.36 12.35 -2.63
C PRO A 283 -2.44 12.31 -1.40
N LYS A 284 -1.97 13.47 -0.93
CA LYS A 284 -1.12 13.57 0.28
C LYS A 284 -1.91 13.19 1.53
N ILE A 285 -3.16 13.63 1.66
CA ILE A 285 -4.05 13.25 2.76
C ILE A 285 -4.35 11.75 2.70
N ASP A 286 -4.59 11.18 1.51
CA ASP A 286 -4.83 9.74 1.36
C ASP A 286 -3.59 8.90 1.74
N LEU A 287 -2.39 9.38 1.43
CA LEU A 287 -1.15 8.82 1.95
C LEU A 287 -1.07 8.98 3.47
N PHE A 288 -1.42 10.14 4.02
CA PHE A 288 -1.36 10.40 5.46
C PHE A 288 -2.25 9.45 6.23
N ARG A 289 -3.49 9.25 5.78
CA ARG A 289 -4.42 8.23 6.30
C ARG A 289 -3.77 6.84 6.33
N THR A 290 -3.10 6.46 5.23
CA THR A 290 -2.42 5.16 5.13
C THR A 290 -1.23 5.07 6.10
N CYS A 291 -0.46 6.14 6.27
CA CYS A 291 0.65 6.21 7.22
C CYS A 291 0.16 6.11 8.67
N ILE A 292 -0.88 6.87 9.04
CA ILE A 292 -1.45 6.83 10.39
C ILE A 292 -1.99 5.44 10.71
N ALA A 293 -2.77 4.85 9.81
CA ALA A 293 -3.29 3.49 9.98
C ALA A 293 -2.18 2.42 10.08
N ALA A 294 -0.99 2.68 9.57
CA ALA A 294 0.14 1.76 9.64
C ALA A 294 0.90 1.82 10.97
N ILE A 295 0.80 2.92 11.74
CA ILE A 295 1.61 3.17 12.95
C ILE A 295 1.49 2.05 14.00
N PRO A 296 0.29 1.54 14.37
CA PRO A 296 0.20 0.48 15.38
C PRO A 296 1.03 -0.75 15.02
N ARG A 297 1.12 -1.03 13.71
CA ARG A 297 1.87 -2.15 13.17
C ARG A 297 3.35 -1.82 12.92
N LEU A 298 3.65 -0.59 12.53
CA LEU A 298 4.96 -0.11 12.08
C LEU A 298 5.25 1.22 12.79
N ILE A 299 5.79 1.15 14.00
CA ILE A 299 6.15 2.34 14.76
C ILE A 299 7.29 3.07 14.02
N PRO A 300 7.17 4.37 13.70
CA PRO A 300 8.24 5.10 13.02
C PRO A 300 9.55 5.07 13.82
N ASP A 301 10.68 5.08 13.12
CA ASP A 301 12.02 5.13 13.72
C ASP A 301 12.65 6.48 13.37
N GLY A 302 12.70 7.40 14.33
CA GLY A 302 13.25 8.75 14.16
C GLY A 302 12.52 9.83 14.97
N MET A 303 11.21 9.71 15.16
CA MET A 303 10.45 10.57 16.07
C MET A 303 10.44 10.02 17.49
N SER A 304 10.49 10.94 18.47
CA SER A 304 10.31 10.54 19.86
C SER A 304 8.88 10.09 20.09
N ARG A 305 8.67 9.31 21.16
CA ARG A 305 7.34 8.89 21.60
C ARG A 305 6.42 10.11 21.79
N THR A 306 6.94 11.16 22.42
CA THR A 306 6.24 12.42 22.65
C THR A 306 5.84 13.09 21.34
N ASP A 307 6.78 13.24 20.39
CA ASP A 307 6.48 13.85 19.08
C ASP A 307 5.39 13.08 18.31
N LEU A 308 5.42 11.74 18.40
CA LEU A 308 4.43 10.89 17.76
C LEU A 308 3.03 11.06 18.37
N ILE A 309 2.95 11.11 19.70
CA ILE A 309 1.69 11.32 20.42
C ILE A 309 1.15 12.72 20.13
N GLU A 310 1.99 13.76 20.15
CA GLU A 310 1.60 15.12 19.80
C GLU A 310 1.10 15.22 18.35
N LEU A 311 1.77 14.55 17.42
CA LEU A 311 1.32 14.44 16.03
C LEU A 311 -0.09 13.85 15.95
N LEU A 312 -0.31 12.69 16.57
CA LEU A 312 -1.58 11.99 16.52
C LEU A 312 -2.70 12.78 17.22
N ALA A 313 -2.43 13.36 18.39
CA ALA A 313 -3.37 14.19 19.13
C ALA A 313 -3.81 15.39 18.28
N ARG A 314 -2.88 16.11 17.66
CA ARG A 314 -3.20 17.25 16.79
C ARG A 314 -3.98 16.84 15.54
N LEU A 315 -3.75 15.66 14.99
CA LEU A 315 -4.53 15.16 13.85
C LEU A 315 -5.99 14.85 14.22
N THR A 316 -6.38 14.78 15.49
CA THR A 316 -7.80 14.59 15.88
C THR A 316 -8.68 15.82 15.63
N ILE A 317 -8.08 16.96 15.29
CA ILE A 317 -8.79 18.19 14.89
C ILE A 317 -8.50 18.59 13.43
N HIS A 318 -8.03 17.65 12.62
CA HIS A 318 -7.79 17.88 11.21
C HIS A 318 -9.10 18.05 10.40
N MET A 319 -9.08 18.83 9.31
CA MET A 319 -10.26 19.05 8.44
C MET A 319 -10.85 17.75 7.85
N ASP A 320 -9.99 16.76 7.62
CA ASP A 320 -10.36 15.45 7.08
C ASP A 320 -10.89 14.50 8.17
N GLU A 321 -12.16 14.12 8.09
CA GLU A 321 -12.83 13.27 9.07
C GLU A 321 -12.20 11.87 9.21
N GLU A 322 -11.88 11.22 8.09
CA GLU A 322 -11.28 9.88 8.13
C GLU A 322 -9.88 9.90 8.76
N LEU A 323 -9.08 10.93 8.48
CA LEU A 323 -7.78 11.12 9.14
C LEU A 323 -7.93 11.34 10.65
N ARG A 324 -8.93 12.12 11.09
CA ARG A 324 -9.23 12.30 12.54
C ARG A 324 -9.54 10.97 13.21
N ALA A 325 -10.44 10.19 12.60
CA ALA A 325 -10.83 8.89 13.13
C ALA A 325 -9.63 7.93 13.21
N LEU A 326 -8.80 7.88 12.17
CA LEU A 326 -7.59 7.04 12.15
C LEU A 326 -6.56 7.48 13.20
N ALA A 327 -6.36 8.79 13.39
CA ALA A 327 -5.42 9.31 14.38
C ALA A 327 -5.84 8.92 15.79
N PHE A 328 -7.13 9.06 16.12
CA PHE A 328 -7.64 8.65 17.42
C PHE A 328 -7.57 7.14 17.63
N ASN A 329 -8.02 6.34 16.65
CA ASN A 329 -7.92 4.88 16.70
C ASN A 329 -6.47 4.42 16.89
N THR A 330 -5.51 5.16 16.33
CA THR A 330 -4.08 4.88 16.50
C THR A 330 -3.62 5.16 17.93
N LEU A 331 -4.01 6.29 18.55
CA LEU A 331 -3.73 6.56 19.97
C LEU A 331 -4.29 5.46 20.88
N GLN A 332 -5.53 5.05 20.59
CA GLN A 332 -6.21 3.96 21.29
C GLN A 332 -5.45 2.64 21.16
N ALA A 333 -5.00 2.29 19.95
CA ALA A 333 -4.21 1.07 19.70
C ALA A 333 -2.86 1.11 20.43
N LEU A 334 -2.15 2.24 20.38
CA LEU A 334 -0.88 2.41 21.08
C LEU A 334 -1.03 2.21 22.60
N MET A 335 -2.10 2.73 23.19
CA MET A 335 -2.38 2.57 24.62
C MET A 335 -2.73 1.13 25.02
N LEU A 336 -3.34 0.36 24.10
CA LEU A 336 -3.63 -1.06 24.31
C LEU A 336 -2.37 -1.92 24.17
N ASP A 337 -1.62 -1.71 23.09
CA ASP A 337 -0.49 -2.56 22.71
C ASP A 337 0.76 -2.29 23.57
N PHE A 338 0.91 -1.05 24.09
CA PHE A 338 2.06 -0.64 24.88
C PHE A 338 1.65 -0.13 26.27
N PRO A 339 1.71 -0.99 27.31
CA PRO A 339 1.43 -0.58 28.68
C PRO A 339 2.24 0.64 29.14
N ASP A 340 3.51 0.71 28.75
CA ASP A 340 4.43 1.79 29.14
C ASP A 340 4.16 3.12 28.42
N TRP A 341 3.24 3.17 27.46
CA TRP A 341 2.88 4.39 26.72
C TRP A 341 1.59 5.03 27.22
N ARG A 342 0.86 4.37 28.13
CA ARG A 342 -0.49 4.79 28.55
C ARG A 342 -0.49 6.18 29.19
N GLU A 343 0.45 6.42 30.09
CA GLU A 343 0.63 7.72 30.76
C GLU A 343 1.02 8.81 29.76
N ASP A 344 1.97 8.51 28.87
CA ASP A 344 2.42 9.44 27.84
C ASP A 344 1.29 9.84 26.88
N VAL A 345 0.46 8.86 26.45
CA VAL A 345 -0.68 9.09 25.55
C VAL A 345 -1.69 10.02 26.20
N LEU A 346 -2.04 9.79 27.48
CA LEU A 346 -3.00 10.64 28.17
C LEU A 346 -2.45 12.03 28.49
N SER A 347 -1.22 12.10 29.00
CA SER A 347 -0.57 13.37 29.29
C SER A 347 -0.43 14.21 28.02
N GLY A 348 0.01 13.60 26.92
CA GLY A 348 0.13 14.27 25.62
C GLY A 348 -1.23 14.75 25.08
N PHE A 349 -2.29 13.95 25.23
CA PHE A 349 -3.63 14.34 24.77
C PHE A 349 -4.23 15.48 25.63
N VAL A 350 -4.05 15.44 26.95
CA VAL A 350 -4.46 16.54 27.85
C VAL A 350 -3.69 17.81 27.52
N TYR A 351 -2.37 17.71 27.32
CA TYR A 351 -1.53 18.84 26.94
C TYR A 351 -1.99 19.47 25.63
N PHE A 352 -2.33 18.65 24.62
CA PHE A 352 -2.89 19.10 23.35
C PHE A 352 -4.21 19.86 23.54
N ILE A 353 -5.16 19.34 24.32
CA ILE A 353 -6.44 20.00 24.60
C ILE A 353 -6.21 21.40 25.18
N VAL A 354 -5.36 21.49 26.20
CA VAL A 354 -5.09 22.74 26.93
C VAL A 354 -4.39 23.77 26.05
N ARG A 355 -3.48 23.35 25.16
CA ARG A 355 -2.65 24.27 24.37
C ARG A 355 -3.23 24.64 23.02
N GLU A 356 -3.85 23.71 22.29
CA GLU A 356 -4.20 23.92 20.89
C GLU A 356 -5.70 24.11 20.64
N VAL A 357 -6.57 23.49 21.44
CA VAL A 357 -8.02 23.62 21.24
C VAL A 357 -8.54 24.89 21.92
N THR A 358 -8.25 25.06 23.22
CA THR A 358 -8.65 26.20 24.07
C THR A 358 -10.17 26.46 24.09
N ASP A 359 -10.64 27.33 24.97
CA ASP A 359 -12.08 27.66 25.08
C ASP A 359 -12.64 28.44 23.88
N VAL A 360 -11.76 28.87 22.97
CA VAL A 360 -12.10 29.59 21.74
C VAL A 360 -12.84 28.71 20.73
N HIS A 361 -12.73 27.38 20.85
CA HIS A 361 -13.37 26.41 19.96
C HIS A 361 -14.29 25.43 20.72
N PRO A 362 -15.50 25.84 21.17
CA PRO A 362 -16.34 25.05 22.06
C PRO A 362 -16.71 23.65 21.53
N THR A 363 -16.96 23.53 20.22
CA THR A 363 -17.31 22.25 19.57
C THR A 363 -16.12 21.30 19.48
N LEU A 364 -14.91 21.83 19.24
CA LEU A 364 -13.69 21.03 19.23
C LEU A 364 -13.32 20.59 20.66
N LEU A 365 -13.53 21.47 21.64
CA LEU A 365 -13.30 21.17 23.05
C LEU A 365 -14.21 20.05 23.55
N ASP A 366 -15.53 20.14 23.31
CA ASP A 366 -16.49 19.09 23.67
C ASP A 366 -16.10 17.73 23.07
N ASN A 367 -15.74 17.70 21.78
CA ASN A 367 -15.27 16.48 21.12
C ASN A 367 -13.97 15.96 21.74
N ALA A 368 -12.99 16.83 22.00
CA ALA A 368 -11.71 16.40 22.56
C ALA A 368 -11.86 15.87 23.99
N VAL A 369 -12.75 16.46 24.82
CA VAL A 369 -13.06 15.94 26.16
C VAL A 369 -13.75 14.58 26.08
N LYS A 370 -14.69 14.37 25.15
CA LYS A 370 -15.29 13.04 24.90
C LYS A 370 -14.24 12.00 24.53
N MET A 371 -13.29 12.36 23.67
CA MET A 371 -12.18 11.50 23.27
C MET A 371 -11.25 11.19 24.45
N LEU A 372 -10.97 12.17 25.32
CA LEU A 372 -10.20 11.95 26.55
C LEU A 372 -10.91 10.95 27.49
N VAL A 373 -12.22 11.08 27.68
CA VAL A 373 -13.01 10.12 28.47
C VAL A 373 -12.93 8.72 27.87
N GLN A 374 -12.98 8.59 26.55
CA GLN A 374 -12.81 7.30 25.86
C GLN A 374 -11.41 6.70 26.09
N LEU A 375 -10.35 7.51 26.04
CA LEU A 375 -8.99 7.05 26.35
C LEU A 375 -8.87 6.57 27.80
N ILE A 376 -9.40 7.32 28.77
CA ILE A 376 -9.39 6.93 30.19
C ILE A 376 -10.13 5.60 30.40
N ASN A 377 -11.31 5.45 29.79
CA ASN A 377 -12.08 4.21 29.88
C ASN A 377 -11.34 3.01 29.29
N GLN A 378 -10.65 3.22 28.17
CA GLN A 378 -9.88 2.16 27.54
C GLN A 378 -8.63 1.79 28.35
N TRP A 379 -7.94 2.76 28.96
CA TRP A 379 -6.88 2.45 29.93
C TRP A 379 -7.42 1.62 31.08
N LYS A 380 -8.53 2.03 31.70
CA LYS A 380 -9.18 1.29 32.80
C LYS A 380 -9.45 -0.16 32.39
N GLN A 381 -10.04 -0.39 31.21
CA GLN A 381 -10.32 -1.73 30.70
C GLN A 381 -9.04 -2.55 30.48
N ALA A 382 -8.02 -1.95 29.87
CA ALA A 382 -6.74 -2.61 29.61
C ALA A 382 -5.99 -2.99 30.90
N ALA A 383 -6.05 -2.13 31.93
CA ALA A 383 -5.48 -2.40 33.25
C ALA A 383 -6.21 -3.55 33.95
N GLN A 384 -7.54 -3.58 33.89
CA GLN A 384 -8.34 -4.67 34.46
C GLN A 384 -8.06 -6.02 33.78
N MET A 385 -7.93 -6.04 32.45
CA MET A 385 -7.58 -7.25 31.70
C MET A 385 -6.17 -7.75 32.07
N HIS A 386 -5.21 -6.84 32.20
CA HIS A 386 -3.84 -7.18 32.59
C HIS A 386 -3.79 -7.81 33.98
N ASN A 387 -4.51 -7.26 34.95
CA ASN A 387 -4.58 -7.82 36.32
C ASN A 387 -5.21 -9.22 36.34
N LYS A 388 -6.31 -9.43 35.60
CA LYS A 388 -6.95 -10.76 35.49
C LYS A 388 -6.04 -11.82 34.87
N ASN A 389 -5.22 -11.45 33.88
CA ASN A 389 -4.27 -12.38 33.26
C ASN A 389 -3.14 -12.75 34.23
N GLN A 390 -2.66 -11.81 35.04
CA GLN A 390 -1.64 -12.08 36.07
C GLN A 390 -2.17 -12.99 37.19
N GLU A 391 -3.40 -12.78 37.64
CA GLU A 391 -4.05 -13.66 38.63
C GLU A 391 -4.26 -15.07 38.08
N SER A 392 -4.66 -15.20 36.81
CA SER A 392 -4.85 -16.49 36.14
C SER A 392 -3.53 -17.27 35.98
N GLN A 393 -2.41 -16.59 35.67
CA GLN A 393 -1.10 -17.23 35.59
C GLN A 393 -0.56 -17.69 36.96
N ARG A 394 -0.89 -16.95 38.04
CA ARG A 394 -0.56 -17.35 39.42
C ARG A 394 -1.39 -18.54 39.89
N GLY A 395 -2.65 -18.66 39.46
CA GLY A 395 -3.53 -19.79 39.81
C GLY A 395 -3.20 -21.12 39.11
N VAL A 396 -2.46 -21.10 38.00
CA VAL A 396 -2.02 -22.32 37.26
C VAL A 396 -0.66 -22.83 37.75
N SER A 397 0.06 -22.03 38.54
CA SER A 397 1.40 -22.36 39.05
C SER A 397 1.41 -22.96 40.46
N ASN A 398 0.24 -23.32 41.02
CA ASN A 398 0.08 -23.92 42.34
C ASN A 398 -0.48 -25.34 42.27
#